data_AF-A0A7S1Y4C5-F1
#
_entry.id   AF-A0A7S1Y4C5-F1
#
_cell.length_a   1.000
_cell.length_b   1.000
_cell.length_c   1.000
_cell.angle_alpha   90.00
_cell.angle_beta   90.00
_cell.angle_gamma   90.00
#
_symmetry.space_group_name_H-M   'P 1'
#
loop_
_entity.id
_entity.type
_entity.pdbx_description
1 polymer ?
#
loop_
_entity_poly.entity_id
_entity_poly.type
_entity_poly.pdbx_seq_one_letter_code
_entity_poly.pdbx_strand_id
1 'polypeptide(L)'
;LATKKNGQVYTVEDLHKLRRHAHKNGIEIIPEVNILSRAGGWFQSGLLIPCPHFACDVGCGMPLDLDVHTLAILTNVLDEILSIFNSPFLHLGYDEREESRPCYKEANMDVSGEAQQELSLEREKKMAAVIKMLGIPSEHIIRWESTDKKKEEETRFRTGRITHYHSNTHPTVEYLQNLEDPAVFLSTDSLNFASPTDIDGYTIYKQMHEVSKQEKVLGVLAGTLEMGPVSWNGRNVEGKLVALAMGAAANDIVPKDEFEKAFRKIFKDLEIDGDTAISFGKSRWSDKEFDRHMKEQRKARQELMCSRTTTTAQQRIAKRRKGS
;
A
#
# COMPACT_ATOMS: atom_id res chain seq x y z
N LEU A 1 -13.94 -10.27 -11.59
CA LEU A 1 -14.75 -9.33 -10.78
C LEU A 1 -14.72 -8.00 -11.52
N ALA A 2 -15.85 -7.50 -12.03
CA ALA A 2 -15.87 -6.16 -12.62
C ALA A 2 -15.49 -5.17 -11.51
N THR A 3 -14.42 -4.40 -11.73
CA THR A 3 -13.96 -3.48 -10.70
C THR A 3 -14.94 -2.33 -10.59
N LYS A 4 -15.32 -2.06 -9.34
CA LYS A 4 -16.38 -1.12 -9.01
C LYS A 4 -15.98 0.28 -9.49
N LYS A 5 -16.93 1.03 -10.07
CA LYS A 5 -16.71 2.42 -10.53
C LYS A 5 -16.42 3.33 -9.33
N ASN A 6 -15.82 4.51 -9.57
CA ASN A 6 -15.60 5.53 -8.54
C ASN A 6 -16.88 5.77 -7.71
N GLY A 7 -16.77 5.65 -6.38
CA GLY A 7 -17.88 5.84 -5.43
C GLY A 7 -18.64 4.56 -5.03
N GLN A 8 -18.29 3.39 -5.57
CA GLN A 8 -18.89 2.12 -5.17
C GLN A 8 -18.04 1.42 -4.09
N VAL A 9 -18.72 0.88 -3.06
CA VAL A 9 -18.11 0.24 -1.88
C VAL A 9 -18.03 -1.27 -2.08
N TYR A 10 -16.93 -1.92 -1.69
CA TYR A 10 -16.86 -3.39 -1.61
C TYR A 10 -17.67 -3.88 -0.41
N THR A 11 -18.61 -4.78 -0.66
CA THR A 11 -19.34 -5.44 0.44
C THR A 11 -18.49 -6.57 1.02
N VAL A 12 -18.79 -7.01 2.24
CA VAL A 12 -18.15 -8.18 2.86
C VAL A 12 -18.23 -9.41 1.94
N GLU A 13 -19.38 -9.65 1.29
CA GLU A 13 -19.53 -10.75 0.33
C GLU A 13 -18.64 -10.59 -0.91
N ASP A 14 -18.43 -9.36 -1.39
CA ASP A 14 -17.49 -9.12 -2.50
C ASP A 14 -16.05 -9.50 -2.09
N LEU A 15 -15.64 -9.15 -0.87
CA LEU A 15 -14.31 -9.49 -0.36
C LEU A 15 -14.16 -11.00 -0.16
N HIS A 16 -15.18 -11.69 0.36
CA HIS A 16 -15.17 -13.15 0.44
C HIS A 16 -15.11 -13.82 -0.94
N LYS A 17 -15.86 -13.32 -1.94
CA LYS A 17 -15.77 -13.81 -3.32
C LYS A 17 -14.39 -13.62 -3.90
N LEU A 18 -13.79 -12.44 -3.70
CA LEU A 18 -12.42 -12.14 -4.12
C LEU A 18 -11.42 -13.10 -3.49
N ARG A 19 -11.46 -13.28 -2.16
CA ARG A 19 -10.59 -14.23 -1.46
C ARG A 19 -10.77 -15.67 -1.95
N ARG A 20 -12.00 -16.17 -2.05
CA ARG A 20 -12.26 -17.54 -2.54
C ARG A 20 -11.72 -17.74 -3.95
N HIS A 21 -11.89 -16.74 -4.80
CA HIS A 21 -11.35 -16.78 -6.16
C HIS A 21 -9.83 -16.78 -6.19
N ALA A 22 -9.18 -15.91 -5.42
CA ALA A 22 -7.72 -15.87 -5.31
C ALA A 22 -7.16 -17.21 -4.77
N HIS A 23 -7.73 -17.71 -3.67
CA HIS A 23 -7.31 -18.97 -3.05
C HIS A 23 -7.44 -20.18 -4.00
N LYS A 24 -8.54 -20.26 -4.78
CA LYS A 24 -8.71 -21.32 -5.79
C LYS A 24 -7.58 -21.33 -6.84
N ASN A 25 -6.92 -20.19 -7.05
CA ASN A 25 -5.81 -20.03 -7.99
C ASN A 25 -4.45 -19.99 -7.28
N GLY A 26 -4.37 -20.38 -6.00
CA GLY A 26 -3.12 -20.37 -5.24
C GLY A 26 -2.58 -18.96 -4.93
N ILE A 27 -3.43 -17.94 -4.97
CA ILE A 27 -3.07 -16.55 -4.67
C ILE A 27 -3.53 -16.20 -3.25
N GLU A 28 -2.58 -15.75 -2.45
CA GLU A 28 -2.81 -15.22 -1.10
C GLU A 28 -3.13 -13.72 -1.17
N ILE A 29 -4.14 -13.26 -0.41
CA ILE A 29 -4.48 -11.83 -0.32
C ILE A 29 -4.09 -11.33 1.07
N ILE A 30 -3.13 -10.40 1.11
CA ILE A 30 -2.69 -9.75 2.33
C ILE A 30 -3.37 -8.37 2.41
N PRO A 31 -4.23 -8.10 3.41
CA PRO A 31 -4.87 -6.80 3.55
C PRO A 31 -3.86 -5.74 4.03
N GLU A 32 -3.90 -4.57 3.40
CA GLU A 32 -3.20 -3.36 3.88
C GLU A 32 -4.19 -2.36 4.47
N VAL A 33 -3.96 -1.97 5.73
CA VAL A 33 -4.74 -0.96 6.44
C VAL A 33 -3.80 0.13 6.91
N ASN A 34 -3.83 1.28 6.23
CA ASN A 34 -3.05 2.46 6.61
C ASN A 34 -3.69 3.17 7.81
N ILE A 35 -2.92 3.30 8.90
CA ILE A 35 -3.40 3.74 10.23
C ILE A 35 -2.60 4.94 10.73
N LEU A 36 -1.27 4.80 10.84
CA LEU A 36 -0.42 5.82 11.46
C LEU A 36 -0.18 7.02 10.57
N SER A 37 -0.14 6.81 9.25
CA SER A 37 -0.10 7.82 8.20
C SER A 37 -0.98 7.37 7.03
N ARG A 38 -1.21 8.27 6.06
CA ARG A 38 -2.02 8.02 4.85
C ARG A 38 -3.40 7.40 5.10
N ALA A 39 -3.98 7.63 6.27
CA ALA A 39 -5.29 7.18 6.69
C ALA A 39 -6.43 8.06 6.15
N GLY A 40 -6.22 8.79 5.05
CA GLY A 40 -7.22 9.72 4.48
C GLY A 40 -8.56 9.04 4.13
N GLY A 41 -8.55 7.74 3.83
CA GLY A 41 -9.77 6.94 3.61
C GLY A 41 -10.74 6.92 4.80
N TRP A 42 -10.25 7.22 6.00
CA TRP A 42 -11.04 7.25 7.24
C TRP A 42 -11.74 8.59 7.48
N PHE A 43 -11.66 9.57 6.57
CA PHE A 43 -12.09 10.94 6.86
C PHE A 43 -13.54 11.12 7.32
N GLN A 44 -14.45 10.20 6.96
CA GLN A 44 -15.85 10.25 7.39
C GLN A 44 -16.12 9.56 8.72
N SER A 45 -15.15 8.83 9.26
CA SER A 45 -15.28 8.15 10.56
C SER A 45 -15.20 9.10 11.75
N GLY A 46 -14.63 10.30 11.55
CA GLY A 46 -14.34 11.22 12.64
C GLY A 46 -13.13 10.82 13.50
N LEU A 47 -12.37 9.80 13.08
CA LEU A 47 -11.20 9.26 13.80
C LEU A 47 -9.87 9.90 13.37
N LEU A 48 -9.88 10.82 12.41
CA LEU A 48 -8.67 11.52 11.97
C LEU A 48 -8.29 12.65 12.93
N ILE A 49 -6.99 12.92 13.00
CA ILE A 49 -6.50 14.16 13.62
C ILE A 49 -7.10 15.37 12.88
N PRO A 50 -7.64 16.37 13.60
CA PRO A 50 -8.34 17.49 12.98
C PRO A 50 -7.36 18.49 12.35
N CYS A 51 -7.03 18.28 11.08
CA CYS A 51 -6.21 19.19 10.26
C CYS A 51 -6.89 19.48 8.90
N PRO A 52 -8.02 20.20 8.89
CA PRO A 52 -8.82 20.42 7.70
C PRO A 52 -8.10 21.16 6.56
N HIS A 53 -7.16 22.09 6.85
CA HIS A 53 -6.40 22.78 5.82
C HIS A 53 -5.42 21.82 5.14
N PHE A 54 -4.65 21.05 5.91
CA PHE A 54 -3.77 20.02 5.37
C PHE A 54 -4.54 18.95 4.59
N ALA A 55 -5.67 18.47 5.12
CA ALA A 55 -6.56 17.55 4.41
C ALA A 55 -7.03 18.12 3.08
N CYS A 56 -7.24 19.44 3.03
CA CYS A 56 -7.69 20.14 1.84
C CYS A 56 -6.59 20.45 0.84
N ASP A 57 -5.42 20.85 1.29
CA ASP A 57 -4.36 21.35 0.42
C ASP A 57 -3.46 20.22 -0.09
N VAL A 58 -3.27 19.20 0.73
CA VAL A 58 -2.37 18.06 0.46
C VAL A 58 -3.17 16.80 0.15
N GLY A 59 -4.18 16.49 0.98
CA GLY A 59 -5.08 15.34 0.75
C GLY A 59 -4.46 13.94 0.91
N CYS A 60 -3.18 13.84 1.23
CA CYS A 60 -2.49 12.60 1.61
C CYS A 60 -1.75 12.76 2.94
N GLY A 61 -1.30 11.66 3.55
CA GLY A 61 -0.54 11.72 4.80
C GLY A 61 -1.36 11.93 6.08
N MET A 62 -2.70 11.98 6.01
CA MET A 62 -3.57 12.14 7.19
C MET A 62 -3.38 10.99 8.20
N PRO A 63 -3.07 11.24 9.47
CA PRO A 63 -2.99 10.21 10.51
C PRO A 63 -4.33 10.01 11.25
N LEU A 64 -4.59 8.79 11.75
CA LEU A 64 -5.64 8.58 12.75
C LEU A 64 -5.25 9.18 14.11
N ASP A 65 -6.23 9.69 14.86
CA ASP A 65 -6.10 10.07 16.27
C ASP A 65 -6.24 8.82 17.15
N LEU A 66 -5.13 8.33 17.72
CA LEU A 66 -5.10 7.08 18.48
C LEU A 66 -5.49 7.29 19.95
N ASP A 67 -6.69 7.82 20.18
CA ASP A 67 -7.31 7.82 21.50
C ASP A 67 -7.90 6.44 21.86
N VAL A 68 -8.39 6.28 23.09
CA VAL A 68 -8.96 5.01 23.56
C VAL A 68 -10.14 4.53 22.72
N HIS A 69 -10.94 5.44 22.16
CA HIS A 69 -12.10 5.11 21.36
C HIS A 69 -11.70 4.62 19.97
N THR A 70 -10.77 5.33 19.32
CA THR A 70 -10.20 4.92 18.03
C THR A 70 -9.52 3.58 18.13
N LEU A 71 -8.77 3.29 19.21
CA LEU A 71 -8.12 1.99 19.39
C LEU A 71 -9.13 0.85 19.52
N ALA A 72 -10.25 1.06 20.21
CA ALA A 72 -11.32 0.06 20.31
C ALA A 72 -11.97 -0.21 18.94
N ILE A 73 -12.30 0.84 18.18
CA ILE A 73 -12.84 0.70 16.83
C ILE A 73 -11.84 -0.02 15.92
N LEU A 74 -10.57 0.40 15.95
CA LEU A 74 -9.52 -0.16 15.13
C LEU A 74 -9.32 -1.65 15.41
N THR A 75 -9.36 -2.05 16.68
CA THR A 75 -9.27 -3.47 17.06
C THR A 75 -10.38 -4.28 16.40
N ASN A 76 -11.64 -3.82 16.48
CA ASN A 76 -12.77 -4.52 15.87
C ASN A 76 -12.69 -4.54 14.33
N VAL A 77 -12.28 -3.44 13.70
CA VAL A 77 -12.13 -3.38 12.24
C VAL A 77 -11.04 -4.33 11.77
N LEU A 78 -9.90 -4.39 12.46
CA LEU A 78 -8.81 -5.29 12.11
C LEU A 78 -9.20 -6.75 12.33
N ASP A 79 -9.89 -7.08 13.42
CA ASP A 79 -10.42 -8.43 13.67
C ASP A 79 -11.37 -8.88 12.54
N GLU A 80 -12.29 -8.01 12.11
CA GLU A 80 -13.19 -8.29 10.99
C GLU A 80 -12.41 -8.51 9.69
N ILE A 81 -11.46 -7.64 9.37
CA ILE A 81 -10.60 -7.77 8.18
C ILE A 81 -9.86 -9.11 8.18
N LEU A 82 -9.23 -9.48 9.31
CA LEU A 82 -8.52 -10.74 9.45
C LEU A 82 -9.44 -11.93 9.27
N SER A 83 -10.66 -11.87 9.81
CA SER A 83 -11.67 -12.92 9.62
C SER A 83 -12.09 -13.09 8.15
N ILE A 84 -12.14 -11.99 7.39
CA ILE A 84 -12.53 -12.00 5.98
C ILE A 84 -11.45 -12.65 5.13
N PHE A 85 -10.21 -12.17 5.25
CA PHE A 85 -9.10 -12.56 4.39
C PHE A 85 -8.42 -13.86 4.85
N ASN A 86 -8.44 -14.19 6.14
CA ASN A 86 -7.78 -15.35 6.73
C ASN A 86 -6.30 -15.47 6.34
N SER A 87 -5.65 -14.31 6.16
CA SER A 87 -4.23 -14.26 5.86
C SER A 87 -3.43 -14.38 7.14
N PRO A 88 -2.31 -15.12 7.15
CA PRO A 88 -1.43 -15.09 8.30
C PRO A 88 -0.76 -13.73 8.46
N PHE A 89 -0.73 -12.89 7.42
CA PHE A 89 -0.08 -11.59 7.42
C PHE A 89 -1.08 -10.42 7.46
N LEU A 90 -0.65 -9.32 8.06
CA LEU A 90 -1.34 -8.04 8.03
C LEU A 90 -0.36 -6.92 7.70
N HIS A 91 -0.70 -6.09 6.72
CA HIS A 91 0.13 -4.95 6.34
C HIS A 91 -0.45 -3.67 6.99
N LEU A 92 0.28 -3.03 7.91
CA LEU A 92 -0.21 -1.80 8.59
C LEU A 92 0.17 -0.50 7.87
N GLY A 93 0.69 -0.65 6.65
CA GLY A 93 0.97 0.47 5.77
C GLY A 93 2.24 1.21 6.18
N TYR A 94 2.25 2.52 5.94
CA TYR A 94 3.44 3.35 6.15
C TYR A 94 3.63 3.67 7.63
N ASP A 95 4.90 3.81 8.04
CA ASP A 95 5.29 4.43 9.30
C ASP A 95 5.78 5.88 9.11
N GLU A 96 5.58 6.45 7.91
CA GLU A 96 6.03 7.78 7.48
C GLU A 96 5.43 8.91 8.32
N ARG A 97 6.10 9.21 9.44
CA ARG A 97 5.72 10.26 10.40
C ARG A 97 5.89 11.67 9.84
N GLU A 98 6.88 11.86 8.97
CA GLU A 98 7.18 13.18 8.39
C GLU A 98 6.08 13.66 7.43
N GLU A 99 5.43 12.76 6.68
CA GLU A 99 4.30 13.14 5.82
C GLU A 99 3.10 13.68 6.62
N SER A 100 2.88 13.14 7.82
CA SER A 100 1.81 13.58 8.73
C SER A 100 2.19 14.83 9.54
N ARG A 101 3.45 15.24 9.53
CA ARG A 101 3.95 16.34 10.36
C ARG A 101 3.22 17.67 10.15
N PRO A 102 2.89 18.11 8.92
CA PRO A 102 2.12 19.34 8.74
C PRO A 102 0.71 19.24 9.35
N CYS A 103 0.07 18.07 9.31
CA CYS A 103 -1.21 17.83 9.98
C CYS A 103 -1.09 17.98 11.51
N TYR A 104 -0.07 17.35 12.11
CA TYR A 104 0.19 17.47 13.54
C TYR A 104 0.41 18.93 13.96
N LYS A 105 1.17 19.71 13.16
CA LYS A 105 1.37 21.15 13.40
C LYS A 105 0.06 21.93 13.37
N GLU A 106 -0.79 21.68 12.38
CA GLU A 106 -2.09 22.33 12.27
C GLU A 106 -3.00 22.00 13.47
N ALA A 107 -2.91 20.76 13.97
CA ALA A 107 -3.62 20.31 15.17
C ALA A 107 -3.01 20.84 16.48
N ASN A 108 -1.99 21.73 16.42
CA ASN A 108 -1.26 22.28 17.55
C ASN A 108 -0.54 21.21 18.42
N MET A 109 -0.09 20.13 17.79
CA MET A 109 0.74 19.13 18.46
C MET A 109 2.21 19.54 18.34
N ASP A 110 2.98 19.31 19.40
CA ASP A 110 4.42 19.53 19.37
C ASP A 110 5.09 18.43 18.53
N VAL A 111 5.77 18.87 17.48
CA VAL A 111 6.53 18.02 16.54
C VAL A 111 7.94 18.55 16.36
N SER A 112 8.48 19.20 17.40
CA SER A 112 9.88 19.56 17.51
C SER A 112 10.71 18.33 17.93
N GLY A 113 11.96 18.27 17.45
CA GLY A 113 12.97 17.24 17.76
C GLY A 113 12.49 16.00 18.51
N GLU A 114 12.67 16.01 19.83
CA GLU A 114 12.35 14.92 20.76
C GLU A 114 10.85 14.66 20.90
N ALA A 115 10.02 15.71 20.97
CA ALA A 115 8.56 15.56 21.05
C ALA A 115 7.98 14.76 19.86
N GLN A 116 8.52 14.94 18.64
CA GLN A 116 8.13 14.12 17.50
C GLN A 116 8.48 12.64 17.70
N GLN A 117 9.65 12.35 18.29
CA GLN A 117 10.07 10.97 18.56
C GLN A 117 9.19 10.33 19.63
N GLU A 118 8.91 11.04 20.73
CA GLU A 118 8.01 10.58 21.80
C GLU A 118 6.60 10.31 21.29
N LEU A 119 6.03 11.25 20.53
CA LEU A 119 4.72 11.09 19.89
C LEU A 119 4.68 9.83 19.03
N SER A 120 5.74 9.61 18.25
CA SER A 120 5.80 8.48 17.34
C SER A 120 5.96 7.15 18.08
N LEU A 121 6.78 7.13 19.13
CA LEU A 121 6.95 5.98 20.03
C LEU A 121 5.64 5.63 20.74
N GLU A 122 4.91 6.63 21.25
CA GLU A 122 3.61 6.42 21.89
C GLU A 122 2.60 5.79 20.92
N ARG A 123 2.55 6.30 19.68
CA ARG A 123 1.66 5.78 18.64
C ARG A 123 1.98 4.33 18.27
N GLU A 124 3.26 3.98 18.11
CA GLU A 124 3.66 2.60 17.86
C GLU A 124 3.37 1.69 19.07
N LYS A 125 3.57 2.14 20.32
CA LYS A 125 3.17 1.37 21.51
C LYS A 125 1.68 1.04 21.53
N LYS A 126 0.84 2.02 21.15
CA LYS A 126 -0.61 1.82 21.02
C LYS A 126 -0.94 0.81 19.93
N MET A 127 -0.26 0.86 18.78
CA MET A 127 -0.43 -0.12 17.73
C MET A 127 0.02 -1.52 18.13
N ALA A 128 1.17 -1.65 18.79
CA ALA A 128 1.65 -2.93 19.32
C ALA A 128 0.65 -3.53 20.32
N ALA A 129 -0.01 -2.70 21.13
CA ALA A 129 -1.07 -3.16 22.02
C ALA A 129 -2.29 -3.72 21.26
N VAL A 130 -2.75 -3.04 20.20
CA VAL A 130 -3.85 -3.52 19.33
C VAL A 130 -3.46 -4.86 18.68
N ILE A 131 -2.28 -4.96 18.08
CA ILE A 131 -1.80 -6.20 17.45
C ILE A 131 -1.69 -7.34 18.45
N LYS A 132 -1.19 -7.07 19.65
CA LYS A 132 -1.12 -8.06 20.73
C LYS A 132 -2.50 -8.55 21.15
N MET A 133 -3.50 -7.66 21.22
CA MET A 133 -4.88 -8.04 21.54
C MET A 133 -5.50 -8.95 20.47
N LEU A 134 -5.14 -8.75 19.20
CA LEU A 134 -5.56 -9.59 18.08
C LEU A 134 -4.82 -10.94 18.02
N GLY A 135 -3.82 -11.16 18.88
CA GLY A 135 -3.06 -12.40 18.91
C GLY A 135 -2.17 -12.64 17.69
N ILE A 136 -1.84 -11.59 16.93
CA ILE A 136 -1.01 -11.71 15.73
C ILE A 136 0.48 -11.58 16.13
N PRO A 137 1.35 -12.52 15.76
CA PRO A 137 2.79 -12.39 15.97
C PRO A 137 3.37 -11.17 15.24
N SER A 138 4.40 -10.56 15.80
CA SER A 138 5.06 -9.40 15.17
C SER A 138 5.74 -9.77 13.83
N GLU A 139 6.15 -11.04 13.70
CA GLU A 139 6.71 -11.70 12.54
C GLU A 139 5.71 -11.83 11.39
N HIS A 140 4.44 -11.54 11.65
CA HIS A 140 3.36 -11.59 10.66
C HIS A 140 2.86 -10.19 10.28
N ILE A 141 3.45 -9.14 10.86
CA ILE A 141 3.07 -7.76 10.58
C ILE A 141 4.07 -7.14 9.61
N ILE A 142 3.54 -6.70 8.48
CA ILE A 142 4.28 -6.05 7.40
C ILE A 142 4.11 -4.53 7.51
N ARG A 143 5.19 -3.77 7.29
CA ARG A 143 5.11 -2.32 7.02
C ARG A 143 6.03 -1.93 5.89
N TRP A 144 5.70 -0.83 5.22
CA TRP A 144 6.62 -0.19 4.29
C TRP A 144 7.95 0.16 4.97
N GLU A 145 9.03 0.15 4.20
CA GLU A 145 10.31 0.71 4.60
C GLU A 145 10.15 2.15 5.12
N SER A 146 11.01 2.52 6.07
CA SER A 146 11.08 3.91 6.51
C SER A 146 11.96 4.71 5.56
N THR A 147 11.49 5.88 5.13
CA THR A 147 12.27 6.78 4.28
C THR A 147 13.38 7.52 5.03
N ASP A 148 13.37 7.50 6.37
CA ASP A 148 14.40 8.12 7.21
C ASP A 148 15.58 7.15 7.44
N LYS A 149 16.52 7.15 6.50
CA LYS A 149 17.73 6.29 6.53
C LYS A 149 18.62 6.50 7.77
N LYS A 150 18.41 7.55 8.56
CA LYS A 150 19.31 7.92 9.68
C LYS A 150 18.93 7.32 11.03
N LYS A 151 17.86 6.53 11.11
CA LYS A 151 17.27 6.13 12.41
C LYS A 151 16.88 4.65 12.47
N GLU A 152 17.86 3.77 12.28
CA GLU A 152 17.75 2.35 12.68
C GLU A 152 17.38 2.20 14.17
N GLU A 153 17.70 3.19 15.01
CA GLU A 153 17.26 3.17 16.41
C GLU A 153 15.75 3.40 16.59
N GLU A 154 15.08 4.10 15.66
CA GLU A 154 13.64 4.35 15.73
C GLU A 154 12.80 3.16 15.22
N THR A 155 13.37 2.30 14.37
CA THR A 155 12.69 1.07 13.91
C THR A 155 12.59 0.02 15.02
N ARG A 156 13.41 0.10 16.09
CA ARG A 156 13.31 -0.79 17.26
C ARG A 156 11.93 -0.81 17.92
N PHE A 157 11.18 0.27 17.78
CA PHE A 157 9.85 0.41 18.38
C PHE A 157 8.71 0.25 17.37
N ARG A 158 9.02 -0.08 16.11
CA ARG A 158 8.03 -0.28 15.07
C ARG A 158 7.17 -1.51 15.35
N THR A 159 5.86 -1.37 15.17
CA THR A 159 4.94 -2.49 15.21
C THR A 159 5.08 -3.31 13.93
N GLY A 160 5.73 -4.47 14.07
CA GLY A 160 5.94 -5.45 13.01
C GLY A 160 7.39 -5.58 12.58
N ARG A 161 7.78 -6.81 12.24
CA ARG A 161 9.17 -7.20 11.97
C ARG A 161 9.46 -7.50 10.50
N ILE A 162 8.45 -7.43 9.64
CA ILE A 162 8.64 -7.59 8.21
C ILE A 162 8.68 -6.20 7.58
N THR A 163 9.77 -5.94 6.86
CA THR A 163 9.93 -4.74 6.05
C THR A 163 9.52 -5.00 4.61
N HIS A 164 8.64 -4.16 4.10
CA HIS A 164 8.21 -4.13 2.72
C HIS A 164 8.95 -3.02 1.99
N TYR A 165 9.94 -3.39 1.18
CA TYR A 165 10.72 -2.39 0.46
C TYR A 165 10.02 -1.95 -0.82
N HIS A 166 10.10 -0.65 -1.08
CA HIS A 166 9.78 -0.09 -2.37
C HIS A 166 10.93 -0.37 -3.34
N SER A 167 10.62 -0.26 -4.61
CA SER A 167 11.53 -0.56 -5.70
C SER A 167 12.51 0.55 -6.05
N ASN A 168 12.06 1.80 -6.04
CA ASN A 168 12.92 2.98 -6.31
C ASN A 168 14.09 3.10 -5.33
N THR A 169 13.99 2.44 -4.17
CA THR A 169 15.00 2.41 -3.11
C THR A 169 15.89 1.17 -3.21
N HIS A 170 15.69 0.31 -4.23
CA HIS A 170 16.34 -0.97 -4.51
C HIS A 170 17.42 -1.31 -3.48
N PRO A 171 17.07 -2.13 -2.48
CA PRO A 171 18.06 -3.04 -1.94
C PRO A 171 18.80 -3.69 -3.11
N THR A 172 20.07 -3.34 -3.34
CA THR A 172 20.93 -4.20 -4.14
C THR A 172 20.91 -5.59 -3.49
N VAL A 173 21.22 -6.65 -4.25
CA VAL A 173 21.43 -7.98 -3.65
C VAL A 173 22.36 -7.89 -2.43
N GLU A 174 23.41 -7.06 -2.55
CA GLU A 174 24.31 -6.71 -1.47
C GLU A 174 23.61 -6.06 -0.27
N TYR A 175 22.72 -5.09 -0.48
CA TYR A 175 21.94 -4.50 0.61
C TYR A 175 21.06 -5.54 1.30
N LEU A 176 20.33 -6.39 0.56
CA LEU A 176 19.51 -7.46 1.14
C LEU A 176 20.35 -8.43 1.98
N GLN A 177 21.53 -8.80 1.49
CA GLN A 177 22.48 -9.64 2.22
C GLN A 177 22.94 -8.99 3.53
N ASN A 178 23.08 -7.66 3.55
CA ASN A 178 23.52 -6.90 4.72
C ASN A 178 22.39 -6.47 5.67
N LEU A 179 21.11 -6.70 5.34
CA LEU A 179 20.00 -6.39 6.25
C LEU A 179 20.08 -7.21 7.54
N GLU A 180 19.96 -6.54 8.68
CA GLU A 180 19.81 -7.22 9.99
C GLU A 180 18.45 -7.92 10.11
N ASP A 181 17.43 -7.41 9.42
CA ASP A 181 16.08 -7.98 9.44
C ASP A 181 16.06 -9.38 8.80
N PRO A 182 15.43 -10.37 9.46
CA PRO A 182 15.46 -11.76 9.00
C PRO A 182 14.55 -12.03 7.79
N ALA A 183 13.61 -11.13 7.49
CA ALA A 183 12.54 -11.37 6.55
C ALA A 183 12.05 -10.09 5.88
N VAL A 184 11.99 -10.10 4.55
CA VAL A 184 11.50 -8.95 3.76
C VAL A 184 10.43 -9.37 2.75
N PHE A 185 9.51 -8.45 2.49
CA PHE A 185 8.73 -8.45 1.26
C PHE A 185 9.24 -7.35 0.34
N LEU A 186 9.14 -7.56 -0.96
CA LEU A 186 9.57 -6.58 -1.95
C LEU A 186 8.40 -6.22 -2.86
N SER A 187 8.19 -4.92 -3.09
CA SER A 187 7.52 -4.45 -4.29
C SER A 187 8.61 -4.09 -5.30
N THR A 188 8.57 -4.68 -6.49
CA THR A 188 9.44 -4.24 -7.60
C THR A 188 8.80 -3.05 -8.32
N ASP A 189 9.58 -2.25 -9.08
CA ASP A 189 9.08 -1.02 -9.73
C ASP A 189 8.00 -1.36 -10.75
N SER A 190 8.20 -2.53 -11.33
CA SER A 190 7.28 -3.32 -12.13
C SER A 190 5.91 -3.55 -11.49
N LEU A 191 5.81 -3.47 -10.17
CA LEU A 191 4.64 -3.77 -9.36
C LEU A 191 4.10 -2.59 -8.57
N ASN A 192 4.85 -1.49 -8.46
CA ASN A 192 4.23 -0.23 -8.09
C ASN A 192 3.51 0.36 -9.32
N PHE A 193 2.26 -0.04 -9.50
CA PHE A 193 1.42 0.50 -10.57
C PHE A 193 1.07 1.99 -10.38
N ALA A 194 1.54 2.65 -9.33
CA ALA A 194 1.36 4.08 -9.10
C ALA A 194 2.42 4.95 -9.77
N SER A 195 3.39 4.37 -10.48
CA SER A 195 4.38 5.09 -11.27
C SER A 195 4.23 4.73 -12.76
N PRO A 196 4.41 5.67 -13.70
CA PRO A 196 4.36 5.41 -15.15
C PRO A 196 5.61 4.69 -15.64
N THR A 197 6.13 3.70 -14.89
CA THR A 197 7.35 3.01 -15.31
C THR A 197 7.03 2.20 -16.58
N ASP A 198 7.61 2.60 -17.71
CA ASP A 198 7.63 1.85 -18.98
C ASP A 198 8.59 0.63 -18.92
N ILE A 199 8.63 -0.02 -17.76
CA ILE A 199 9.42 -1.24 -17.58
C ILE A 199 8.73 -2.35 -18.36
N ASP A 200 9.44 -2.89 -19.33
CA ASP A 200 8.96 -4.01 -20.13
C ASP A 200 9.03 -5.33 -19.35
N GLY A 201 8.16 -6.27 -19.71
CA GLY A 201 8.02 -7.56 -19.06
C GLY A 201 9.29 -8.39 -19.02
N TYR A 202 10.20 -8.29 -19.99
CA TYR A 202 11.47 -9.02 -19.92
C TYR A 202 12.39 -8.46 -18.83
N THR A 203 12.37 -7.13 -18.62
CA THR A 203 13.07 -6.51 -17.49
C THR A 203 12.47 -6.96 -16.14
N ILE A 204 11.14 -7.01 -16.03
CA ILE A 204 10.43 -7.53 -14.84
C ILE A 204 10.82 -8.98 -14.55
N TYR A 205 10.79 -9.81 -15.58
CA TYR A 205 11.14 -11.23 -15.54
C TYR A 205 12.55 -11.44 -14.95
N LYS A 206 13.55 -10.71 -15.46
CA LYS A 206 14.94 -10.80 -14.95
C LYS A 206 15.06 -10.32 -13.50
N GLN A 207 14.46 -9.18 -13.18
CA GLN A 207 14.50 -8.65 -11.81
C GLN A 207 13.88 -9.63 -10.82
N MET A 208 12.73 -10.20 -11.16
CA MET A 208 12.04 -11.17 -10.32
C MET A 208 12.83 -12.47 -10.19
N HIS A 209 13.52 -12.92 -11.24
CA HIS A 209 14.39 -14.08 -11.16
C HIS A 209 15.56 -13.89 -10.18
N GLU A 210 16.20 -12.72 -10.18
CA GLU A 210 17.29 -12.42 -9.23
C GLU A 210 16.77 -12.30 -7.79
N VAL A 211 15.59 -11.72 -7.62
CA VAL A 211 14.94 -11.55 -6.32
C VAL A 211 14.48 -12.89 -5.73
N SER A 212 13.93 -13.80 -6.54
CA SER A 212 13.44 -15.10 -6.04
C SER A 212 14.56 -16.01 -5.53
N LYS A 213 15.82 -15.74 -5.90
CA LYS A 213 17.00 -16.45 -5.40
C LYS A 213 17.47 -15.98 -4.02
N GLN A 214 16.92 -14.89 -3.49
CA GLN A 214 17.37 -14.33 -2.22
C GLN A 214 16.68 -15.01 -1.03
N GLU A 215 17.46 -15.66 -0.16
CA GLU A 215 16.93 -16.43 0.98
C GLU A 215 16.08 -15.60 1.97
N LYS A 216 16.37 -14.31 2.11
CA LYS A 216 15.64 -13.41 3.03
C LYS A 216 14.31 -12.91 2.48
N VAL A 217 14.04 -13.09 1.19
CA VAL A 217 12.82 -12.61 0.54
C VAL A 217 11.70 -13.62 0.77
N LEU A 218 10.76 -13.28 1.65
CA LEU A 218 9.59 -14.11 1.94
C LEU A 218 8.57 -14.12 0.82
N GLY A 219 8.51 -13.02 0.05
CA GLY A 219 7.57 -12.88 -1.03
C GLY A 219 7.70 -11.55 -1.75
N VAL A 220 7.00 -11.45 -2.88
CA VAL A 220 6.90 -10.25 -3.68
C VAL A 220 5.46 -9.76 -3.69
N LEU A 221 5.25 -8.51 -3.30
CA LEU A 221 3.93 -7.90 -3.23
C LEU A 221 3.67 -7.11 -4.50
N ALA A 222 2.59 -7.48 -5.19
CA ALA A 222 2.07 -6.70 -6.31
C ALA A 222 1.17 -5.58 -5.80
N GLY A 223 1.74 -4.41 -5.53
CA GLY A 223 1.01 -3.25 -4.99
C GLY A 223 0.09 -2.57 -6.00
N THR A 224 -1.22 -2.88 -5.98
CA THR A 224 -2.21 -2.16 -6.80
C THR A 224 -2.89 -1.06 -5.97
N LEU A 225 -2.53 0.21 -6.16
CA LEU A 225 -3.22 1.34 -5.47
C LEU A 225 -4.61 1.64 -6.06
N GLU A 226 -4.89 1.16 -7.27
CA GLU A 226 -6.13 1.45 -7.98
C GLU A 226 -6.64 0.21 -8.71
N MET A 227 -7.93 -0.09 -8.51
CA MET A 227 -8.60 -1.24 -9.13
C MET A 227 -9.39 -0.87 -10.39
N GLY A 228 -9.41 0.38 -10.84
CA GLY A 228 -10.22 0.76 -12.02
C GLY A 228 -9.79 -0.01 -13.30
N PRO A 229 -10.73 -0.49 -14.16
CA PRO A 229 -10.36 -1.26 -15.35
C PRO A 229 -9.51 -0.43 -16.33
N VAL A 230 -9.80 0.87 -16.39
CA VAL A 230 -9.07 1.85 -17.19
C VAL A 230 -7.60 1.93 -16.75
N SER A 231 -7.35 2.02 -15.44
CA SER A 231 -5.99 2.02 -14.89
C SER A 231 -5.30 0.67 -15.05
N TRP A 232 -6.01 -0.45 -14.96
CA TRP A 232 -5.43 -1.79 -15.14
C TRP A 232 -4.96 -2.05 -16.57
N ASN A 233 -5.85 -1.80 -17.54
CA ASN A 233 -5.55 -1.99 -18.96
C ASN A 233 -4.52 -0.96 -19.45
N GLY A 234 -4.66 0.29 -19.01
CA GLY A 234 -3.72 1.36 -19.34
C GLY A 234 -2.28 1.07 -18.90
N ARG A 235 -2.12 0.41 -17.76
CA ARG A 235 -0.79 0.07 -17.18
C ARG A 235 -0.30 -1.33 -17.52
N ASN A 236 -1.08 -2.10 -18.29
CA ASN A 236 -0.79 -3.50 -18.62
C ASN A 236 -0.46 -4.36 -17.39
N VAL A 237 -1.28 -4.24 -16.34
CA VAL A 237 -1.08 -4.94 -15.06
C VAL A 237 -0.98 -6.45 -15.28
N GLU A 238 -1.85 -7.01 -16.12
CA GLU A 238 -1.86 -8.44 -16.45
C GLU A 238 -0.53 -8.91 -17.06
N GLY A 239 0.02 -8.16 -18.03
CA GLY A 239 1.30 -8.50 -18.64
C GLY A 239 2.46 -8.44 -17.65
N LYS A 240 2.44 -7.47 -16.73
CA LYS A 240 3.44 -7.35 -15.68
C LYS A 240 3.37 -8.52 -14.68
N LEU A 241 2.17 -8.96 -14.32
CA LEU A 241 1.95 -10.11 -13.43
C LEU A 241 2.41 -11.43 -14.08
N VAL A 242 2.16 -11.63 -15.38
CA VAL A 242 2.66 -12.82 -16.09
C VAL A 242 4.19 -12.82 -16.13
N ALA A 243 4.82 -11.69 -16.44
CA ALA A 243 6.28 -11.56 -16.45
C ALA A 243 6.89 -11.86 -15.07
N LEU A 244 6.26 -11.36 -14.01
CA LEU A 244 6.65 -11.67 -12.64
C LEU A 244 6.57 -13.16 -12.37
N ALA A 245 5.42 -13.79 -12.66
CA ALA A 245 5.22 -15.22 -12.41
C ALA A 245 6.27 -16.07 -13.14
N MET A 246 6.59 -15.71 -14.39
CA MET A 246 7.65 -16.35 -15.16
C MET A 246 9.02 -16.20 -14.51
N GLY A 247 9.35 -15.00 -14.01
CA GLY A 247 10.66 -14.72 -13.39
C GLY A 247 10.84 -15.47 -12.08
N ALA A 248 9.79 -15.47 -11.25
CA ALA A 248 9.77 -16.18 -9.97
C ALA A 248 9.90 -17.70 -10.14
N ALA A 249 9.34 -18.27 -11.22
CA ALA A 249 9.36 -19.69 -11.50
C ALA A 249 10.57 -20.17 -12.34
N ALA A 250 11.38 -19.24 -12.87
CA ALA A 250 12.48 -19.59 -13.76
C ALA A 250 13.69 -20.12 -12.99
N ASN A 251 14.28 -21.22 -13.48
CA ASN A 251 15.56 -21.74 -12.98
C ASN A 251 16.75 -20.91 -13.50
N ASP A 252 16.65 -20.43 -14.74
CA ASP A 252 17.66 -19.62 -15.43
C ASP A 252 16.98 -18.51 -16.26
N ILE A 253 17.73 -17.44 -16.52
CA ILE A 253 17.30 -16.36 -17.43
C ILE A 253 17.44 -16.85 -18.88
N VAL A 254 16.32 -16.91 -19.60
CA VAL A 254 16.31 -17.24 -21.03
C VAL A 254 16.52 -15.99 -21.91
N PRO A 255 17.01 -16.13 -23.15
CA PRO A 255 17.05 -15.04 -24.13
C PRO A 255 15.69 -14.35 -24.33
N LYS A 256 15.71 -13.08 -24.73
CA LYS A 256 14.50 -12.25 -24.83
C LYS A 256 13.46 -12.82 -25.80
N ASP A 257 13.89 -13.33 -26.94
CA ASP A 257 13.02 -13.95 -27.94
C ASP A 257 12.32 -15.23 -27.42
N GLU A 258 13.03 -16.03 -26.64
CA GLU A 258 12.46 -17.20 -25.96
C GLU A 258 11.44 -16.79 -24.89
N PHE A 259 11.77 -15.77 -24.09
CA PHE A 259 10.83 -15.17 -23.14
C PHE A 259 9.57 -14.68 -23.85
N GLU A 260 9.69 -13.89 -24.92
CA GLU A 260 8.54 -13.33 -25.65
C GLU A 260 7.63 -14.43 -26.22
N LYS A 261 8.23 -15.52 -26.73
CA LYS A 261 7.49 -16.70 -27.21
C LYS A 261 6.72 -17.39 -26.08
N ALA A 262 7.38 -17.64 -24.94
CA ALA A 262 6.76 -18.24 -23.78
C ALA A 262 5.65 -17.36 -23.18
N PHE A 263 5.89 -16.05 -23.10
CA PHE A 263 4.95 -15.05 -22.62
C PHE A 263 3.66 -15.03 -23.46
N ARG A 264 3.77 -14.98 -24.79
CA ARG A 264 2.61 -15.05 -25.70
C ARG A 264 1.85 -16.36 -25.57
N LYS A 265 2.55 -17.47 -25.35
CA LYS A 265 1.93 -18.77 -25.12
C LYS A 265 1.07 -18.75 -23.85
N ILE A 266 1.59 -18.21 -22.74
CA ILE A 266 0.82 -18.09 -21.48
C ILE A 266 -0.44 -17.26 -21.69
N PHE A 267 -0.34 -16.11 -22.36
CA PHE A 267 -1.51 -15.27 -22.67
C PHE A 267 -2.58 -16.02 -23.48
N LYS A 268 -2.15 -16.79 -24.48
CA LYS A 268 -3.04 -17.64 -25.27
C LYS A 268 -3.70 -18.72 -24.42
N ASP A 269 -2.92 -19.39 -23.56
CA ASP A 269 -3.42 -20.46 -22.69
C ASP A 269 -4.39 -19.93 -21.61
N LEU A 270 -4.24 -18.66 -21.20
CA LEU A 270 -5.12 -17.97 -20.26
C LEU A 270 -6.31 -17.28 -20.92
N GLU A 271 -6.44 -17.35 -22.25
CA GLU A 271 -7.48 -16.66 -23.03
C GLU A 271 -7.54 -15.14 -22.77
N ILE A 272 -6.39 -14.53 -22.48
CA ILE A 272 -6.28 -13.08 -22.28
C ILE A 272 -6.10 -12.39 -23.64
N ASP A 273 -6.70 -11.20 -23.79
CA ASP A 273 -6.67 -10.39 -25.00
C ASP A 273 -5.26 -10.25 -25.62
N GLY A 274 -5.18 -10.45 -26.94
CA GLY A 274 -3.94 -10.47 -27.70
C GLY A 274 -3.19 -9.13 -27.67
N ASP A 275 -3.91 -8.01 -27.55
CA ASP A 275 -3.28 -6.67 -27.47
C ASP A 275 -2.46 -6.50 -26.17
N THR A 276 -2.88 -7.15 -25.08
CA THR A 276 -2.13 -7.19 -23.82
C THR A 276 -0.85 -8.01 -23.97
N ALA A 277 -0.92 -9.11 -24.71
CA ALA A 277 0.23 -9.95 -25.03
C ALA A 277 1.26 -9.23 -25.93
N ILE A 278 0.82 -8.37 -26.86
CA ILE A 278 1.70 -7.65 -27.80
C ILE A 278 2.58 -6.63 -27.10
N SER A 279 2.07 -5.99 -26.05
CA SER A 279 2.80 -4.95 -25.32
C SER A 279 3.81 -5.51 -24.32
N PHE A 280 3.85 -6.82 -24.08
CA PHE A 280 4.82 -7.49 -23.20
C PHE A 280 4.98 -6.78 -21.84
N GLY A 281 3.88 -6.42 -21.17
CA GLY A 281 3.91 -5.71 -19.89
C GLY A 281 4.16 -4.19 -19.95
N LYS A 282 4.46 -3.62 -21.13
CA LYS A 282 4.60 -2.17 -21.28
C LYS A 282 3.27 -1.44 -21.07
N SER A 283 3.35 -0.26 -20.47
CA SER A 283 2.21 0.65 -20.32
C SER A 283 1.65 1.03 -21.69
N ARG A 284 0.33 1.08 -21.81
CA ARG A 284 -0.36 1.63 -22.99
C ARG A 284 -0.50 3.16 -22.90
N TRP A 285 -0.37 3.71 -21.69
CA TRP A 285 -0.36 5.16 -21.48
C TRP A 285 1.04 5.71 -21.60
N SER A 286 1.14 6.88 -22.25
CA SER A 286 2.29 7.75 -22.10
C SER A 286 2.35 8.32 -20.67
N ASP A 287 3.54 8.72 -20.23
CA ASP A 287 3.74 9.38 -18.92
C ASP A 287 2.79 10.56 -18.73
N LYS A 288 2.56 11.35 -19.80
CA LYS A 288 1.63 12.48 -19.77
C LYS A 288 0.17 12.08 -19.53
N GLU A 289 -0.28 10.98 -20.14
CA GLU A 289 -1.64 10.48 -19.94
C GLU A 289 -1.82 9.94 -18.53
N PHE A 290 -0.82 9.22 -18.03
CA PHE A 290 -0.78 8.74 -16.66
C PHE A 290 -0.83 9.92 -15.67
N ASP A 291 0.06 10.90 -15.82
CA ASP A 291 0.12 12.08 -14.94
C ASP A 291 -1.19 12.86 -14.93
N ARG A 292 -1.80 13.05 -16.11
CA ARG A 292 -3.12 13.70 -16.22
C ARG A 292 -4.18 12.90 -15.46
N HIS A 293 -4.24 11.58 -15.66
CA HIS A 293 -5.21 10.73 -14.97
C HIS A 293 -5.03 10.79 -13.45
N MET A 294 -3.79 10.65 -12.97
CA MET A 294 -3.48 10.71 -11.54
C MET A 294 -3.82 12.08 -10.94
N LYS A 295 -3.55 13.17 -11.67
CA LYS A 295 -3.91 14.54 -11.24
C LYS A 295 -5.43 14.71 -11.13
N GLU A 296 -6.20 14.21 -12.08
CA GLU A 296 -7.67 14.24 -12.05
C GLU A 296 -8.23 13.45 -10.86
N GLN A 297 -7.71 12.24 -10.60
CA GLN A 297 -8.13 11.43 -9.45
C GLN A 297 -7.79 12.11 -8.12
N ARG A 298 -6.58 12.67 -7.98
CA ARG A 298 -6.17 13.42 -6.78
C ARG A 298 -7.06 14.62 -6.55
N LYS A 299 -7.33 15.40 -7.60
CA LYS A 299 -8.23 16.56 -7.53
C LYS A 299 -9.64 16.15 -7.08
N ALA A 300 -10.21 15.10 -7.67
CA ALA A 300 -11.54 14.62 -7.28
C ALA A 300 -11.60 14.16 -5.81
N ARG A 301 -10.55 13.47 -5.32
CA ARG A 301 -10.45 13.08 -3.90
C ARG A 301 -10.35 14.30 -2.99
N GLN A 302 -9.52 15.28 -3.36
CA GLN A 302 -9.32 16.53 -2.63
C GLN A 302 -10.62 17.34 -2.52
N GLU A 303 -11.34 17.50 -3.63
CA GLU A 303 -12.65 18.18 -3.65
C GLU A 303 -13.69 17.47 -2.77
N LEU A 304 -13.71 16.13 -2.78
CA LEU A 304 -14.59 15.34 -1.92
C LEU A 304 -14.29 15.54 -0.42
N MET A 305 -13.01 15.63 -0.06
CA MET A 305 -12.59 15.89 1.33
C MET A 305 -12.95 17.32 1.74
N CYS A 306 -12.63 18.33 0.92
CA CYS A 306 -12.86 19.74 1.23
C CYS A 306 -14.33 20.17 1.31
N SER A 307 -15.16 19.66 0.40
CA SER A 307 -16.59 19.97 0.39
C SER A 307 -17.29 19.51 1.68
N ARG A 308 -16.74 18.52 2.39
CA ARG A 308 -17.33 17.94 3.61
C ARG A 308 -16.70 18.45 4.91
N THR A 309 -15.42 18.83 4.90
CA THR A 309 -14.74 19.38 6.08
C THR A 309 -15.28 20.77 6.44
N THR A 310 -15.58 21.61 5.45
CA THR A 310 -16.16 22.95 5.67
C THR A 310 -17.46 22.91 6.46
N THR A 311 -18.36 21.97 6.18
CA THR A 311 -19.64 21.85 6.90
C THR A 311 -19.47 21.32 8.33
N THR A 312 -18.63 20.31 8.53
CA THR A 312 -18.51 19.61 9.82
C THR A 312 -17.60 20.35 10.81
N ALA A 313 -16.50 20.93 10.34
CA ALA A 313 -15.55 21.68 11.17
C ALA A 313 -16.18 22.98 11.67
N GLN A 314 -16.92 23.70 10.82
CA GLN A 314 -17.68 24.89 11.22
C GLN A 314 -18.71 24.55 12.31
N GLN A 315 -19.40 23.41 12.21
CA GLN A 315 -20.35 22.96 13.23
C GLN A 315 -19.68 22.58 14.56
N ARG A 316 -18.51 21.92 14.54
CA ARG A 316 -17.77 21.56 15.77
C ARG A 316 -17.14 22.77 16.45
N ILE A 317 -16.54 23.69 15.70
CA ILE A 317 -16.02 24.95 16.24
C ILE A 317 -17.15 25.79 16.83
N ALA A 318 -18.31 25.87 16.16
CA ALA A 318 -19.49 26.55 16.68
C ALA A 318 -20.04 25.90 17.98
N LYS A 319 -20.00 24.56 18.11
CA LYS A 319 -20.39 23.87 19.35
C LYS A 319 -19.41 24.11 20.50
N ARG A 320 -18.09 24.07 20.25
CA ARG A 320 -17.09 24.36 21.30
C ARG A 320 -17.19 25.80 21.82
N ARG A 321 -17.47 26.77 20.94
CA ARG A 321 -17.70 28.18 21.32
C ARG A 321 -19.01 28.45 22.05
N LYS A 322 -20.00 27.55 21.97
CA LYS A 322 -21.29 27.68 22.67
C LYS A 322 -21.31 26.97 24.04
N GLY A 323 -20.27 26.19 24.35
CA GLY A 323 -20.14 25.46 25.63
C GLY A 323 -19.02 25.98 26.53
N SER A 324 -18.42 27.12 26.19
CA SER A 324 -17.44 27.89 26.96
C SER A 324 -18.02 29.24 27.31
#